data_AF-A0A7X7J9J3-F1
#
_entry.id   AF-A0A7X7J9J3-F1
#
_cell.length_a   1.000
_cell.length_b   1.000
_cell.length_c   1.000
_cell.angle_alpha   90.00
_cell.angle_beta   90.00
_cell.angle_gamma   90.00
#
_symmetry.space_group_name_H-M   'P 1'
#
loop_
_entity.id
_entity.type
_entity.pdbx_description
1 polymer ?
#
loop_
_entity_poly.entity_id
_entity_poly.type
_entity_poly.pdbx_seq_one_letter_code
_entity_poly.pdbx_strand_id
1 'polypeptide(L)'
;MNSILQQFCRREASWFIQFVKYGIAGCLAMATHMLVFFLFSWKLIPALEPTDPIVLLLGLSPPAALDHATRAFRADVNNGIAFLLSNLVAYLVNKAWVFHPGRHHWLKEVALFYLVSGFSFGIGLILQDVQIRFFHWSTSLAYVTMAVVSALINYAMRKFFIFAR
;
A
#
# COMPACT_ATOMS: atom_id res chain seq x y z
N MET A 1 -10.24 -31.81 -6.17
CA MET A 1 -9.45 -30.62 -5.79
C MET A 1 -9.25 -29.76 -7.02
N ASN A 2 -9.62 -28.48 -7.00
CA ASN A 2 -9.32 -27.57 -8.11
C ASN A 2 -7.79 -27.46 -8.26
N SER A 3 -7.29 -27.46 -9.50
CA SER A 3 -5.87 -27.26 -9.74
C SER A 3 -5.41 -25.89 -9.21
N ILE A 4 -4.12 -25.73 -8.88
CA ILE A 4 -3.58 -24.47 -8.36
C ILE A 4 -3.91 -23.31 -9.32
N LEU A 5 -3.75 -23.52 -10.63
CA LEU A 5 -4.08 -22.53 -11.65
C LEU A 5 -5.56 -22.12 -11.62
N GLN A 6 -6.49 -23.07 -11.43
CA GLN A 6 -7.91 -22.76 -11.31
C GLN A 6 -8.22 -21.90 -10.07
N GLN A 7 -7.49 -22.11 -8.96
CA GLN A 7 -7.65 -21.29 -7.75
C GLN A 7 -7.11 -19.86 -7.92
N PHE A 8 -6.11 -19.65 -8.79
CA PHE A 8 -5.68 -18.30 -9.17
C PHE A 8 -6.68 -17.62 -10.10
N CYS A 9 -7.34 -18.35 -11.00
CA CYS A 9 -8.34 -17.79 -11.91
C CYS A 9 -9.73 -17.56 -11.27
N ARG A 10 -9.99 -18.16 -10.10
CA ARG A 10 -11.28 -18.06 -9.39
C ARG A 10 -11.12 -17.33 -8.06
N ARG A 11 -12.22 -16.83 -7.49
CA ARG A 11 -12.23 -16.26 -6.13
C ARG A 11 -12.15 -17.34 -5.05
N GLU A 12 -12.70 -18.51 -5.33
CA GLU A 12 -12.59 -19.69 -4.48
C GLU A 12 -11.17 -20.25 -4.51
N ALA A 13 -10.49 -20.15 -3.38
CA ALA A 13 -9.11 -20.58 -3.20
C ALA A 13 -8.92 -21.11 -1.78
N SER A 14 -7.96 -22.00 -1.58
CA SER A 14 -7.51 -22.38 -0.25
C SER A 14 -7.00 -21.15 0.52
N TRP A 15 -6.93 -21.24 1.85
CA TRP A 15 -6.49 -20.12 2.68
C TRP A 15 -5.08 -19.62 2.31
N PHE A 16 -4.19 -20.53 1.89
CA PHE A 16 -2.82 -20.21 1.49
C PHE A 16 -2.79 -19.50 0.13
N ILE A 17 -3.50 -20.01 -0.87
CA ILE A 17 -3.57 -19.37 -2.20
C ILE A 17 -4.23 -18.00 -2.10
N GLN A 18 -5.27 -17.85 -1.27
CA GLN A 18 -5.88 -16.54 -1.01
C GLN A 18 -4.89 -15.55 -0.37
N PHE A 19 -4.05 -16.00 0.56
CA PHE A 19 -2.98 -15.18 1.13
C PHE A 19 -1.93 -14.77 0.09
N VAL A 20 -1.54 -15.68 -0.82
CA VAL A 20 -0.63 -15.36 -1.92
C VAL A 20 -1.25 -14.32 -2.88
N LYS A 21 -2.52 -14.51 -3.27
CA LYS A 21 -3.25 -13.54 -4.11
C LYS A 21 -3.35 -12.17 -3.42
N TYR A 22 -3.58 -12.17 -2.11
CA TYR A 22 -3.56 -10.96 -1.31
C TYR A 22 -2.20 -10.27 -1.33
N GLY A 23 -1.10 -11.02 -1.17
CA GLY A 23 0.26 -10.51 -1.30
C GLY A 23 0.52 -9.87 -2.68
N ILE A 24 0.12 -10.54 -3.76
CA ILE A 24 0.23 -10.02 -5.13
C ILE A 24 -0.58 -8.72 -5.30
N ALA A 25 -1.81 -8.68 -4.77
CA ALA A 25 -2.62 -7.46 -4.78
C ALA A 25 -1.95 -6.31 -4.00
N GLY A 26 -1.26 -6.63 -2.90
CA GLY A 26 -0.45 -5.68 -2.14
C GLY A 26 0.74 -5.13 -2.95
N CYS A 27 1.49 -5.99 -3.64
CA CYS A 27 2.58 -5.56 -4.53
C CYS A 27 2.09 -4.65 -5.65
N LEU A 28 0.92 -4.95 -6.25
CA LEU A 28 0.30 -4.10 -7.27
C LEU A 28 -0.10 -2.73 -6.71
N ALA A 29 -0.65 -2.70 -5.49
CA ALA A 29 -0.98 -1.45 -4.82
C ALA A 29 0.28 -0.62 -4.52
N MET A 30 1.36 -1.24 -4.06
CA MET A 30 2.65 -0.58 -3.83
C MET A 30 3.22 0.00 -5.12
N ALA A 31 3.21 -0.77 -6.22
CA ALA A 31 3.65 -0.27 -7.53
C ALA A 31 2.81 0.92 -8.00
N THR A 32 1.48 0.87 -7.77
CA THR A 32 0.57 1.98 -8.04
C THR A 32 0.92 3.21 -7.20
N HIS A 33 1.20 3.03 -5.91
CA HIS A 33 1.59 4.13 -5.01
C HIS A 33 2.86 4.81 -5.52
N MET A 34 3.92 4.03 -5.80
CA MET A 34 5.18 4.56 -6.32
C MET A 34 4.95 5.32 -7.63
N LEU A 35 4.22 4.73 -8.58
CA LEU A 35 3.94 5.35 -9.86
C LEU A 35 3.20 6.69 -9.70
N VAL A 36 2.12 6.72 -8.90
CA VAL A 36 1.36 7.94 -8.64
C VAL A 36 2.25 8.99 -7.95
N PHE A 37 2.99 8.60 -6.92
CA PHE A 37 3.88 9.50 -6.19
C PHE A 37 4.91 10.15 -7.13
N PHE A 38 5.65 9.36 -7.92
CA PHE A 38 6.68 9.89 -8.81
C PHE A 38 6.10 10.72 -9.94
N LEU A 39 4.97 10.31 -10.55
CA LEU A 39 4.32 11.09 -11.60
C LEU A 39 3.81 12.43 -11.09
N PHE A 40 3.16 12.46 -9.92
CA PHE A 40 2.67 13.70 -9.32
C PHE A 40 3.81 14.60 -8.86
N SER A 41 4.83 14.02 -8.22
CA SER A 41 6.04 14.73 -7.78
C SER A 41 6.87 15.28 -8.92
N TRP A 42 6.70 14.75 -10.14
CA TRP A 42 7.34 15.27 -11.34
C TRP A 42 6.50 16.33 -12.06
N LYS A 43 5.20 16.07 -12.27
CA LYS A 43 4.38 16.84 -13.23
C LYS A 43 3.36 17.78 -12.61
N LEU A 44 2.81 17.47 -11.43
CA LEU A 44 1.64 18.18 -10.89
C LEU A 44 1.98 19.00 -9.65
N ILE A 45 2.63 18.37 -8.67
CA ILE A 45 3.01 19.00 -7.41
C ILE A 45 4.51 18.72 -7.21
N PRO A 46 5.40 19.52 -7.83
CA PRO A 46 6.82 19.21 -7.90
C PRO A 46 7.46 19.00 -6.53
N ALA A 47 8.08 17.84 -6.32
CA ALA A 47 8.75 17.46 -5.06
C ALA A 47 10.01 16.59 -5.27
N LEU A 48 10.37 16.26 -6.51
CA LEU A 48 11.56 15.45 -6.80
C LEU A 48 12.84 16.27 -6.69
N GLU A 49 13.88 15.66 -6.14
CA GLU A 49 15.23 16.22 -6.10
C GLU A 49 15.97 15.86 -7.40
N PRO A 50 16.70 16.78 -8.05
CA PRO A 50 17.45 16.47 -9.27
C PRO A 50 18.50 15.35 -9.10
N THR A 51 19.01 15.16 -7.89
CA THR A 51 20.00 14.13 -7.54
C THR A 51 19.39 12.83 -7.04
N ASP A 52 18.05 12.70 -7.03
CA ASP A 52 17.36 11.48 -6.60
C ASP A 52 17.73 10.29 -7.52
N PRO A 53 18.05 9.10 -6.98
CA PRO A 53 18.42 7.95 -7.79
C PRO A 53 17.41 7.57 -8.87
N ILE A 54 16.10 7.72 -8.62
CA ILE A 54 15.05 7.39 -9.60
C ILE A 54 14.99 8.47 -10.69
N VAL A 55 15.22 9.73 -10.34
CA VAL A 55 15.33 10.82 -11.32
C VAL A 55 16.51 10.59 -12.26
N LEU A 56 17.68 10.24 -11.70
CA LEU A 56 18.88 9.95 -12.47
C LEU A 56 18.73 8.70 -13.34
N LEU A 57 18.19 7.61 -12.78
CA LEU A 57 17.98 6.35 -13.49
C LEU A 57 17.03 6.50 -14.69
N LEU A 58 15.98 7.30 -14.55
CA LEU A 58 14.97 7.51 -15.59
C LEU A 58 15.24 8.73 -16.48
N GLY A 59 16.34 9.46 -16.23
CA GLY A 59 16.68 10.68 -16.98
C GLY A 59 15.61 11.78 -16.87
N LEU A 60 14.93 11.88 -15.73
CA LEU A 60 13.87 12.87 -15.54
C LEU A 60 14.46 14.25 -15.34
N SER A 61 13.77 15.26 -15.88
CA SER A 61 14.09 16.68 -15.63
C SER A 61 13.02 17.28 -14.73
N PRO A 62 13.16 17.19 -13.39
CA PRO A 62 12.27 17.89 -12.48
C PRO A 62 12.50 19.41 -12.56
N PRO A 63 11.53 20.24 -12.13
CA PRO A 63 11.71 21.68 -12.01
C PRO A 63 12.89 22.06 -11.08
N ALA A 64 13.26 23.34 -11.09
CA ALA A 64 14.35 23.87 -10.26
C ALA A 64 14.29 23.40 -8.80
N ALA A 65 15.47 23.23 -8.18
CA ALA A 65 15.61 22.76 -6.81
C ALA A 65 14.75 23.61 -5.85
N LEU A 66 13.88 22.94 -5.09
CA LEU A 66 13.02 23.55 -4.09
C LEU A 66 13.75 23.59 -2.75
N ASP A 67 13.39 24.55 -1.91
CA ASP A 67 13.83 24.50 -0.52
C ASP A 67 13.28 23.24 0.19
N HIS A 68 13.97 22.80 1.24
CA HIS A 68 13.65 21.54 1.90
C HIS A 68 12.26 21.50 2.54
N ALA A 69 11.75 22.63 3.06
CA ALA A 69 10.45 22.68 3.72
C ALA A 69 9.30 22.56 2.69
N THR A 70 9.39 23.31 1.59
CA THR A 70 8.41 23.22 0.49
C THR A 70 8.41 21.83 -0.13
N ARG A 71 9.60 21.25 -0.35
CA ARG A 71 9.74 19.90 -0.92
C ARG A 71 9.11 18.84 -0.01
N ALA A 72 9.39 18.89 1.29
CA ALA A 72 8.83 17.97 2.27
C ALA A 72 7.28 18.04 2.30
N PHE A 73 6.72 19.24 2.42
CA PHE A 73 5.28 19.43 2.43
C PHE A 73 4.60 18.90 1.15
N ARG A 74 5.18 19.19 -0.03
CA ARG A 74 4.66 18.68 -1.30
C ARG A 74 4.78 17.17 -1.42
N ALA A 75 5.88 16.58 -0.94
CA ALA A 75 6.05 15.14 -0.89
C ALA A 75 5.00 14.49 0.01
N ASP A 76 4.65 15.09 1.16
CA ASP A 76 3.59 14.60 2.03
C ASP A 76 2.21 14.64 1.36
N VAL A 77 1.90 15.73 0.65
CA VAL A 77 0.66 15.85 -0.15
C VAL A 77 0.62 14.78 -1.24
N ASN A 78 1.72 14.57 -1.98
CA ASN A 78 1.80 13.54 -3.01
C ASN A 78 1.66 12.13 -2.43
N ASN A 79 2.25 11.87 -1.26
CA ASN A 79 2.08 10.60 -0.55
C ASN A 79 0.63 10.37 -0.12
N GLY A 80 -0.07 11.41 0.34
CA GLY A 80 -1.49 11.35 0.65
C GLY A 80 -2.33 10.94 -0.57
N ILE A 81 -2.11 11.58 -1.72
CA ILE A 81 -2.80 11.25 -2.98
C ILE A 81 -2.47 9.82 -3.43
N ALA A 82 -1.19 9.44 -3.41
CA ALA A 82 -0.74 8.10 -3.77
C ALA A 82 -1.33 7.02 -2.86
N PHE A 83 -1.43 7.30 -1.55
CA PHE A 83 -2.07 6.41 -0.58
C PHE A 83 -3.55 6.21 -0.91
N LEU A 84 -4.28 7.27 -1.26
CA LEU A 84 -5.69 7.14 -1.65
C LEU A 84 -5.84 6.29 -2.91
N LEU A 85 -5.14 6.63 -4.00
CA LEU A 85 -5.30 5.93 -5.26
C LEU A 85 -4.83 4.46 -5.20
N SER A 86 -3.73 4.19 -4.51
CA SER A 86 -3.24 2.82 -4.31
C SER A 86 -4.18 1.97 -3.45
N ASN A 87 -4.77 2.54 -2.39
CA ASN A 87 -5.77 1.83 -1.59
C ASN A 87 -7.05 1.55 -2.36
N LEU A 88 -7.46 2.46 -3.26
CA LEU A 88 -8.58 2.20 -4.16
C LEU A 88 -8.26 1.02 -5.09
N VAL A 89 -7.09 0.99 -5.72
CA VAL A 89 -6.66 -0.16 -6.55
C VAL A 89 -6.60 -1.44 -5.72
N ALA A 90 -6.03 -1.39 -4.53
CA ALA A 90 -6.00 -2.53 -3.61
C ALA A 90 -7.41 -3.04 -3.32
N TYR A 91 -8.36 -2.14 -3.01
CA TYR A 91 -9.75 -2.50 -2.77
C TYR A 91 -10.39 -3.17 -3.98
N LEU A 92 -10.25 -2.59 -5.18
CA LEU A 92 -10.81 -3.13 -6.41
C LEU A 92 -10.28 -4.52 -6.72
N VAL A 93 -8.96 -4.73 -6.59
CA VAL A 93 -8.33 -6.03 -6.84
C VAL A 93 -8.74 -7.04 -5.77
N ASN A 94 -8.77 -6.64 -4.49
CA ASN A 94 -9.20 -7.51 -3.41
C ASN A 94 -10.65 -7.96 -3.61
N LYS A 95 -11.53 -7.04 -3.98
CA LYS A 95 -12.95 -7.30 -4.25
C LYS A 95 -13.16 -8.16 -5.50
N ALA A 96 -12.42 -7.87 -6.58
CA ALA A 96 -12.62 -8.53 -7.86
C ALA A 96 -12.03 -9.94 -7.88
N TRP A 97 -10.90 -10.14 -7.20
CA TRP A 97 -10.06 -11.33 -7.38
C TRP A 97 -9.78 -12.13 -6.10
N VAL A 98 -9.55 -11.47 -4.96
CA VAL A 98 -9.04 -12.14 -3.74
C VAL A 98 -10.16 -12.65 -2.83
N PHE A 99 -11.13 -11.79 -2.56
CA PHE A 99 -12.20 -12.03 -1.61
C PHE A 99 -13.57 -12.00 -2.29
N HIS A 100 -14.57 -12.47 -1.57
CA HIS A 100 -15.95 -12.46 -2.04
C HIS A 100 -16.69 -11.22 -1.52
N PRO A 101 -17.18 -10.33 -2.41
CA PRO A 101 -17.99 -9.20 -2.00
C PRO A 101 -19.40 -9.61 -1.56
N GLY A 102 -20.11 -8.67 -0.93
CA GLY A 102 -21.57 -8.77 -0.73
C GLY A 102 -22.04 -8.78 0.72
N ARG A 103 -21.13 -8.77 1.70
CA ARG A 103 -21.48 -8.63 3.13
C ARG A 103 -22.02 -7.23 3.46
N HIS A 104 -21.48 -6.20 2.81
CA HIS A 104 -21.80 -4.80 3.09
C HIS A 104 -22.11 -4.05 1.79
N HIS A 105 -22.86 -2.94 1.90
CA HIS A 105 -22.99 -1.99 0.80
C HIS A 105 -21.60 -1.48 0.39
N TRP A 106 -21.36 -1.27 -0.91
CA TRP A 106 -20.03 -1.00 -1.45
C TRP A 106 -19.35 0.22 -0.80
N LEU A 107 -20.10 1.28 -0.45
CA LEU A 107 -19.57 2.43 0.27
C LEU A 107 -19.00 2.05 1.64
N LYS A 108 -19.67 1.16 2.37
CA LYS A 108 -19.23 0.66 3.67
C LYS A 108 -18.00 -0.23 3.53
N GLU A 109 -17.92 -1.06 2.48
CA GLU A 109 -16.71 -1.83 2.18
C GLU A 109 -15.51 -0.92 1.96
N VAL A 110 -15.66 0.14 1.14
CA VAL A 110 -14.60 1.13 0.89
C VAL A 110 -14.21 1.84 2.18
N ALA A 111 -15.18 2.38 2.93
CA ALA A 111 -14.90 3.09 4.18
C ALA A 111 -14.15 2.22 5.19
N LEU A 112 -14.58 0.97 5.38
CA LEU A 112 -13.90 0.01 6.26
C LEU A 112 -12.50 -0.34 5.75
N PHE A 113 -12.32 -0.48 4.43
CA PHE A 113 -11.02 -0.78 3.84
C PHE A 113 -10.01 0.31 4.16
N TYR A 114 -10.38 1.58 3.95
CA TYR A 114 -9.53 2.72 4.28
C TYR A 114 -9.28 2.87 5.78
N LEU A 115 -10.31 2.71 6.61
CA LEU A 115 -10.18 2.79 8.06
C LEU A 115 -9.20 1.73 8.58
N VAL A 116 -9.37 0.48 8.16
CA VAL A 116 -8.49 -0.63 8.54
C VAL A 116 -7.08 -0.38 8.02
N SER A 117 -6.90 0.07 6.79
CA SER A 117 -5.57 0.33 6.23
C SER A 117 -4.84 1.48 6.92
N GLY A 118 -5.54 2.58 7.24
CA GLY A 118 -4.99 3.66 8.06
C GLY A 118 -4.61 3.21 9.47
N PHE A 119 -5.49 2.45 10.14
CA PHE A 119 -5.22 1.94 11.49
C PHE A 119 -4.05 0.95 11.51
N SER A 120 -4.00 0.03 10.54
CA SER A 120 -2.90 -0.93 10.40
C SER A 120 -1.57 -0.22 10.18
N PHE A 121 -1.56 0.82 9.32
CA PHE A 121 -0.38 1.62 9.07
C PHE A 121 0.07 2.39 10.32
N GLY A 122 -0.87 2.98 11.07
CA GLY A 122 -0.57 3.65 12.34
C GLY A 122 0.07 2.72 13.38
N ILE A 123 -0.45 1.49 13.53
CA ILE A 123 0.18 0.45 14.36
C ILE A 123 1.58 0.14 13.86
N GLY A 124 1.74 -0.01 12.54
CA GLY A 124 3.02 -0.23 11.91
C GLY A 124 4.06 0.85 12.23
N LEU A 125 3.67 2.12 12.17
CA LEU A 125 4.54 3.25 12.50
C LEU A 125 5.00 3.21 13.96
N ILE A 126 4.08 2.92 14.89
CA ILE A 126 4.42 2.77 16.31
C ILE A 126 5.40 1.61 16.50
N LEU A 127 5.17 0.48 15.84
CA LEU A 127 6.06 -0.68 15.92
C LEU A 127 7.45 -0.36 15.38
N GLN A 128 7.54 0.33 14.25
CA GLN A 128 8.80 0.77 13.67
C GLN A 128 9.57 1.68 14.63
N ASP A 129 8.90 2.68 15.22
CA ASP A 129 9.50 3.61 16.17
C ASP A 129 10.04 2.88 17.41
N VAL A 130 9.27 1.94 17.96
CA VAL A 130 9.69 1.12 19.11
C VAL A 130 10.92 0.27 18.78
N GLN A 131 10.95 -0.36 17.60
CA GLN A 131 12.08 -1.18 17.14
C GLN A 131 13.37 -0.37 17.00
N ILE A 132 13.28 0.84 16.46
CA ILE A 132 14.44 1.71 16.27
C ILE A 132 14.91 2.25 17.63
N ARG A 133 14.01 2.81 18.45
CA ARG A 133 14.40 3.51 19.70
C ARG A 133 14.85 2.58 20.81
N PHE A 134 14.18 1.44 20.99
CA PHE A 134 14.44 0.56 22.13
C PHE A 134 15.29 -0.66 21.76
N PHE A 135 15.11 -1.21 20.56
CA PHE A 135 15.83 -2.39 20.10
C PHE A 135 17.02 -2.08 19.19
N HIS A 136 17.22 -0.80 18.80
CA HIS A 136 18.32 -0.34 17.96
C HIS A 136 18.42 -1.06 16.61
N TRP A 137 17.27 -1.49 16.08
CA TRP A 137 17.19 -2.13 14.77
C TRP A 137 17.52 -1.14 13.65
N SER A 138 18.05 -1.65 12.54
CA SER A 138 18.25 -0.84 11.34
C SER A 138 16.89 -0.37 10.78
N THR A 139 16.87 0.84 10.20
CA THR A 139 15.64 1.43 9.62
C THR A 139 15.00 0.50 8.59
N SER A 140 15.81 -0.16 7.77
CA SER A 140 15.34 -1.11 6.76
C SER A 140 14.65 -2.33 7.38
N LEU A 141 15.23 -2.91 8.45
CA LEU A 141 14.62 -4.05 9.14
C LEU A 141 13.31 -3.64 9.80
N ALA A 142 13.29 -2.50 10.49
CA ALA A 142 12.09 -2.00 11.15
C ALA A 142 10.96 -1.67 10.16
N TYR A 143 11.30 -1.09 9.00
CA TYR A 143 10.36 -0.85 7.91
C TYR A 143 9.77 -2.15 7.35
N VAL A 144 10.60 -3.18 7.12
CA VAL A 144 10.11 -4.48 6.66
C VAL A 144 9.15 -5.09 7.67
N THR A 145 9.48 -5.03 8.97
CA THR A 145 8.58 -5.54 10.01
C THR A 145 7.28 -4.74 10.09
N MET A 146 7.33 -3.41 10.00
CA MET A 146 6.15 -2.55 9.87
C MET A 146 5.26 -3.01 8.70
N ALA A 147 5.84 -3.19 7.52
CA ALA A 147 5.11 -3.55 6.31
C ALA A 147 4.44 -4.92 6.45
N VAL A 148 5.16 -5.92 6.97
CA VAL A 148 4.64 -7.27 7.21
C VAL A 148 3.49 -7.25 8.21
N VAL A 149 3.65 -6.61 9.37
CA VAL A 149 2.60 -6.54 10.40
C VAL A 149 1.37 -5.80 9.87
N SER A 150 1.57 -4.68 9.19
CA SER A 150 0.46 -3.93 8.56
C SER A 150 -0.27 -4.77 7.51
N ALA A 151 0.46 -5.55 6.70
CA ALA A 151 -0.14 -6.43 5.70
C ALA A 151 -0.95 -7.57 6.33
N LEU A 152 -0.47 -8.15 7.42
CA LEU A 152 -1.15 -9.23 8.16
C LEU A 152 -2.44 -8.74 8.83
N ILE A 153 -2.41 -7.58 9.50
CA ILE A 153 -3.61 -6.97 10.10
C ILE A 153 -4.64 -6.70 9.00
N ASN A 154 -4.22 -6.08 7.90
CA ASN A 154 -5.10 -5.82 6.76
C ASN A 154 -5.69 -7.11 6.19
N TYR A 155 -4.90 -8.19 6.04
CA TYR A 155 -5.39 -9.48 5.55
C TYR A 155 -6.47 -10.06 6.47
N ALA A 156 -6.19 -10.11 7.77
CA ALA A 156 -7.12 -10.64 8.78
C ALA A 156 -8.43 -9.85 8.79
N MET A 157 -8.36 -8.52 8.85
CA MET A 157 -9.54 -7.67 8.87
C MET A 157 -10.33 -7.74 7.56
N ARG A 158 -9.67 -7.78 6.40
CA ARG A 158 -10.36 -7.91 5.11
C ARG A 158 -11.05 -9.27 5.00
N LYS A 159 -10.39 -10.35 5.41
CA LYS A 159 -10.92 -11.71 5.33
C LYS A 159 -12.07 -11.95 6.30
N PHE A 160 -11.91 -11.59 7.57
CA PHE A 160 -12.82 -11.98 8.65
C PHE A 160 -13.84 -10.90 9.04
N PHE A 161 -13.65 -9.66 8.62
CA PHE A 161 -14.56 -8.57 8.97
C PHE A 161 -15.22 -7.91 7.75
N ILE A 162 -14.44 -7.53 6.74
CA ILE A 162 -14.97 -6.77 5.57
C ILE A 162 -15.67 -7.71 4.58
N PHE A 163 -15.01 -8.81 4.21
CA PHE A 163 -15.48 -9.76 3.20
C PHE A 163 -15.85 -11.13 3.78
N ALA A 164 -16.12 -11.19 5.09
CA ALA A 164 -16.58 -12.41 5.73
C ALA A 164 -17.93 -12.85 5.14
N ARG A 165 -17.91 -14.01 4.51
CA ARG A 165 -19.11 -14.77 4.14
C ARG A 165 -19.53 -15.62 5.32
#